data_AF-A0A1V6H4L1-F1
#
_entry.id   AF-A0A1V6H4L1-F1
#
_cell.length_a   1.000
_cell.length_b   1.000
_cell.length_c   1.000
_cell.angle_alpha   90.00
_cell.angle_beta   90.00
_cell.angle_gamma   90.00
#
_symmetry.space_group_name_H-M   'P 1'
#
loop_
_entity.id
_entity.type
_entity.pdbx_description
1 polymer ?
#
loop_
_entity_poly.entity_id
_entity_poly.type
_entity_poly.pdbx_seq_one_letter_code
_entity_poly.pdbx_strand_id
1 'polypeptide(L)'
;MKKNRENKGSALLIVLGIITVVTITAGAMSFTATQQMRSAQITRDMLKARLIAESGLNKAYNSVKTDFTRISSCSEKGDLGGGTFTVHAVTALGGNPNRAQLVSEGLCGLGRAVVSADLENIPVKTGDDDASDDFFPMFYDLLVGGDLLLNGNIRALFDAIFSNGTLTVGGSSFLGATKLSSAKKVVIKNPKKVSGPYTTEENCPPQAISPEALTAAIDAFKAYAQANDAVYASGADIPVAPPGGVAYCTGDASAWSGQGTGCFIFEGEVSFQGSGIDVQSVDGYPALIVLSASEVKLNADAVVHGAIIMPNASFKVNGHAEIHGAILVGQGMGGNGTADLYPGDAGQGFNLPPQQTITDNVVITAWH
;
A
#
# COMPACT_ATOMS: atom_id res chain seq x y z
N MET A 1 -67.91 -95.89 14.67
CA MET A 1 -68.32 -94.63 14.01
C MET A 1 -68.86 -93.68 15.08
N LYS A 2 -68.34 -92.45 15.12
CA LYS A 2 -68.75 -91.26 15.92
C LYS A 2 -68.63 -91.30 17.46
N LYS A 3 -67.66 -90.54 17.99
CA LYS A 3 -67.93 -89.31 18.78
C LYS A 3 -66.74 -88.32 18.84
N ASN A 4 -66.30 -87.81 17.68
CA ASN A 4 -65.43 -86.61 17.58
C ASN A 4 -66.24 -85.34 17.88
N ARG A 5 -66.71 -85.16 19.12
CA ARG A 5 -67.54 -84.00 19.49
C ARG A 5 -67.13 -83.24 20.75
N GLU A 6 -66.04 -83.60 21.44
CA GLU A 6 -65.58 -82.90 22.65
C GLU A 6 -64.32 -82.03 22.48
N ASN A 7 -63.56 -82.15 21.38
CA ASN A 7 -62.36 -81.32 21.13
C ASN A 7 -62.60 -80.04 20.31
N LYS A 8 -63.86 -79.75 19.90
CA LYS A 8 -64.16 -78.62 19.00
C LYS A 8 -64.13 -77.24 19.67
N GLY A 9 -64.43 -77.15 20.97
CA GLY A 9 -64.40 -75.90 21.73
C GLY A 9 -62.99 -75.48 22.15
N SER A 10 -62.16 -76.43 22.59
CA SER A 10 -60.76 -76.17 22.97
C SER A 10 -59.89 -75.79 21.77
N ALA A 11 -60.05 -76.46 20.62
CA ALA A 11 -59.34 -76.10 19.39
C ALA A 11 -59.69 -74.68 18.91
N LEU A 12 -60.96 -74.26 19.03
CA LEU A 12 -61.39 -72.90 18.71
C LEU A 12 -60.74 -71.86 19.62
N LEU A 13 -60.69 -72.11 20.94
CA LEU A 13 -60.06 -71.20 21.91
C LEU A 13 -58.55 -71.10 21.72
N ILE A 14 -57.87 -72.20 21.40
CA ILE A 14 -56.44 -72.20 21.09
C ILE A 14 -56.16 -71.38 19.82
N VAL A 15 -56.96 -71.57 18.76
CA VAL A 15 -56.82 -70.79 17.52
C VAL A 15 -57.10 -69.30 17.77
N LEU A 16 -58.11 -68.96 18.57
CA LEU A 16 -58.42 -67.57 18.90
C LEU A 16 -57.30 -66.93 19.74
N GLY A 17 -56.73 -67.67 20.68
CA GLY A 17 -55.57 -67.25 21.47
C GLY A 17 -54.35 -66.99 20.59
N ILE A 18 -54.05 -67.88 19.64
CA ILE A 18 -52.95 -67.71 18.67
C ILE A 18 -53.21 -66.48 17.80
N ILE A 19 -54.42 -66.31 17.25
CA ILE A 19 -54.77 -65.14 16.44
C ILE A 19 -54.58 -63.84 17.23
N THR A 20 -54.98 -63.83 18.51
CA THR A 20 -54.84 -62.65 19.38
C THR A 20 -53.37 -62.31 19.64
N VAL A 21 -52.52 -63.31 19.88
CA VAL A 21 -51.08 -63.08 20.06
C VAL A 21 -50.43 -62.58 18.77
N VAL A 22 -50.81 -63.14 17.62
CA VAL A 22 -50.30 -62.71 16.30
C VAL A 22 -50.75 -61.28 15.96
N THR A 23 -52.00 -60.89 16.26
CA THR A 23 -52.47 -59.53 16.00
C THR A 23 -51.83 -58.50 16.94
N ILE A 24 -51.63 -58.82 18.22
CA ILE A 24 -50.92 -57.93 19.16
C ILE A 24 -49.46 -57.75 18.72
N THR A 25 -48.78 -58.83 18.35
CA THR A 25 -47.37 -58.75 17.90
C THR A 25 -47.24 -58.01 16.56
N ALA A 26 -48.14 -58.25 15.60
CA ALA A 26 -48.16 -57.50 14.34
C ALA A 26 -48.45 -56.00 14.56
N GLY A 27 -49.40 -55.67 15.44
CA GLY A 27 -49.72 -54.28 15.80
C GLY A 27 -48.54 -53.57 16.48
N ALA A 28 -47.85 -54.26 17.41
CA ALA A 28 -46.65 -53.74 18.05
C ALA A 28 -45.53 -53.49 17.04
N MET A 29 -45.26 -54.43 16.12
CA MET A 29 -44.25 -54.26 15.06
C MET A 29 -44.58 -53.09 14.13
N SER A 30 -45.84 -52.93 13.73
CA SER A 30 -46.27 -51.81 12.88
C SER A 30 -46.09 -50.46 13.57
N PHE A 31 -46.35 -50.38 14.88
CA PHE A 31 -46.15 -49.16 15.66
C PHE A 31 -44.66 -48.82 15.81
N THR A 32 -43.81 -49.80 16.13
CA THR A 32 -42.35 -49.62 16.23
C THR A 32 -41.74 -49.21 14.88
N ALA A 33 -42.18 -49.83 13.77
CA ALA A 33 -41.71 -49.45 12.43
C ALA A 33 -42.07 -48.01 12.06
N THR A 34 -43.28 -47.56 12.40
CA THR A 34 -43.72 -46.17 12.17
C THR A 34 -42.92 -45.17 13.01
N GLN A 35 -42.65 -45.51 14.28
CA GLN A 35 -41.80 -44.69 15.14
C GLN A 35 -40.36 -44.60 14.63
N GLN A 36 -39.77 -45.72 14.21
CA GLN A 36 -38.42 -45.76 13.64
C GLN A 36 -38.34 -44.96 12.33
N MET A 37 -39.36 -45.08 11.47
CA MET A 37 -39.41 -44.32 10.22
C MET A 37 -39.50 -42.80 10.47
N ARG A 38 -40.34 -42.37 11.42
CA ARG A 38 -40.45 -40.95 11.78
C ARG A 38 -39.18 -40.42 12.44
N SER A 39 -38.57 -41.20 13.33
CA SER A 39 -37.28 -40.85 13.94
C SER A 39 -36.17 -40.74 12.91
N ALA A 40 -36.10 -41.66 11.94
CA ALA A 40 -35.14 -41.61 10.84
C ALA A 40 -35.37 -40.39 9.92
N GLN A 41 -36.62 -40.04 9.63
CA GLN A 41 -36.96 -38.83 8.86
C GLN A 41 -36.50 -37.57 9.58
N ILE A 42 -36.80 -37.41 10.88
CA ILE A 42 -36.38 -36.26 11.68
C ILE A 42 -34.85 -36.16 11.72
N THR A 43 -34.17 -37.29 11.95
CA THR A 43 -32.70 -37.33 12.00
C THR A 43 -32.09 -36.91 10.66
N ARG A 44 -32.62 -37.44 9.55
CA ARG A 44 -32.18 -37.08 8.20
C ARG A 44 -32.39 -35.61 7.91
N ASP A 45 -33.56 -35.07 8.25
CA ASP A 45 -33.90 -33.67 7.99
C ASP A 45 -33.06 -32.72 8.88
N MET A 46 -32.73 -33.12 10.10
CA MET A 46 -31.80 -32.40 11.00
C MET A 46 -30.36 -32.39 10.46
N LEU A 47 -29.87 -33.54 9.95
CA LEU A 47 -28.55 -33.62 9.31
C LEU A 47 -28.47 -32.75 8.06
N LYS A 48 -29.53 -32.74 7.25
CA LYS A 48 -29.62 -31.85 6.08
C LYS A 48 -29.64 -30.39 6.47
N ALA A 49 -30.43 -30.00 7.47
CA ALA A 49 -30.49 -28.64 7.96
C ALA A 49 -29.11 -28.14 8.45
N ARG A 50 -28.35 -29.00 9.16
CA ARG A 50 -26.99 -28.67 9.59
C ARG A 50 -26.03 -28.49 8.43
N LEU A 51 -26.03 -29.40 7.46
CA LEU A 51 -25.19 -29.28 6.25
C LEU A 51 -25.49 -27.99 5.47
N ILE A 52 -26.76 -27.62 5.37
CA ILE A 52 -27.21 -26.38 4.72
C ILE A 52 -26.70 -25.15 5.48
N ALA A 53 -26.77 -25.15 6.81
CA ALA A 53 -26.22 -24.08 7.65
C ALA A 53 -24.68 -23.96 7.49
N GLU A 54 -23.94 -25.08 7.53
CA GLU A 54 -22.48 -25.09 7.35
C GLU A 54 -22.06 -24.58 5.96
N SER A 55 -22.85 -24.89 4.93
CA SER A 55 -22.62 -24.41 3.56
C SER A 55 -22.85 -22.90 3.43
N GLY A 56 -23.92 -22.39 4.05
CA GLY A 56 -24.20 -20.95 4.11
C GLY A 56 -23.08 -20.19 4.84
N LEU A 57 -22.62 -20.73 5.96
CA LEU A 57 -21.53 -20.16 6.75
C LEU A 57 -20.21 -20.12 5.97
N ASN A 58 -19.86 -21.19 5.27
CA ASN A 58 -18.67 -21.23 4.40
C ASN A 58 -18.74 -20.23 3.24
N LYS A 59 -19.92 -20.01 2.68
CA LYS A 59 -20.12 -19.02 1.63
C LYS A 59 -19.91 -17.60 2.16
N ALA A 60 -20.48 -17.28 3.32
CA ALA A 60 -20.32 -15.99 3.98
C ALA A 60 -18.88 -15.74 4.44
N TYR A 61 -18.18 -16.75 4.96
CA TYR A 61 -16.76 -16.62 5.30
C TYR A 61 -15.90 -16.29 4.07
N ASN A 62 -16.15 -16.96 2.94
CA ASN A 62 -15.41 -16.71 1.71
C ASN A 62 -15.58 -15.29 1.15
N SER A 63 -16.67 -14.60 1.45
CA SER A 63 -16.89 -13.21 0.99
C SER A 63 -16.22 -12.17 1.90
N VAL A 64 -15.91 -12.53 3.15
CA VAL A 64 -15.29 -11.64 4.15
C VAL A 64 -13.79 -11.92 4.32
N LYS A 65 -13.28 -13.09 3.89
CA LYS A 65 -11.89 -13.52 4.18
C LYS A 65 -10.78 -12.58 3.70
N THR A 66 -11.04 -11.80 2.66
CA THR A 66 -10.07 -10.87 2.03
C THR A 66 -10.36 -9.39 2.34
N ASP A 67 -11.48 -9.09 3.00
CA ASP A 67 -11.93 -7.72 3.27
C ASP A 67 -12.88 -7.77 4.48
N PHE A 68 -12.34 -7.47 5.65
CA PHE A 68 -13.06 -7.60 6.92
C PHE A 68 -14.16 -6.54 7.07
N THR A 69 -14.08 -5.42 6.34
CA THR A 69 -15.07 -4.34 6.42
C THR A 69 -16.47 -4.79 5.97
N ARG A 70 -16.53 -5.80 5.10
CA ARG A 70 -17.77 -6.41 4.58
C ARG A 70 -18.59 -7.14 5.63
N ILE A 71 -18.03 -7.42 6.81
CA ILE A 71 -18.77 -8.10 7.88
C ILE A 71 -19.97 -7.27 8.36
N SER A 72 -19.85 -5.93 8.34
CA SER A 72 -20.90 -5.00 8.77
C SER A 72 -22.18 -5.06 7.92
N SER A 73 -22.06 -5.48 6.67
CA SER A 73 -23.17 -5.61 5.71
C SER A 73 -23.42 -7.07 5.31
N CYS A 74 -22.78 -8.04 5.97
CA CYS A 74 -22.87 -9.45 5.62
C CYS A 74 -24.26 -10.00 5.98
N SER A 75 -25.09 -10.19 4.96
CA SER A 75 -26.40 -10.83 5.03
C SER A 75 -26.57 -11.72 3.81
N GLU A 76 -26.41 -13.02 4.00
CA GLU A 76 -26.53 -14.00 2.92
C GLU A 76 -27.79 -14.84 3.11
N LYS A 77 -28.51 -15.10 2.02
CA LYS A 77 -29.67 -16.00 2.01
C LYS A 77 -29.66 -16.81 0.74
N GLY A 78 -30.13 -18.06 0.82
CA GLY A 78 -30.23 -18.90 -0.37
C GLY A 78 -30.88 -20.24 -0.11
N ASP A 79 -31.08 -20.97 -1.21
CA ASP A 79 -31.66 -22.31 -1.21
C ASP A 79 -30.58 -23.34 -1.53
N LEU A 80 -30.56 -24.45 -0.78
CA LEU A 80 -29.63 -25.55 -0.99
C LEU A 80 -30.28 -26.87 -0.61
N GLY A 81 -30.19 -27.88 -1.48
CA GLY A 81 -30.57 -29.26 -1.15
C GLY A 81 -32.05 -29.47 -0.75
N GLY A 82 -32.96 -28.58 -1.17
CA GLY A 82 -34.38 -28.60 -0.81
C GLY A 82 -34.71 -27.93 0.53
N GLY A 83 -33.78 -27.16 1.09
CA GLY A 83 -33.98 -26.31 2.26
C GLY A 83 -33.40 -24.90 2.04
N THR A 84 -33.52 -24.04 3.05
CA THR A 84 -33.05 -22.65 3.00
C THR A 84 -31.98 -22.40 4.06
N PHE A 85 -31.10 -21.44 3.80
CA PHE A 85 -30.20 -20.89 4.81
C PHE A 85 -30.30 -19.36 4.88
N THR A 86 -30.05 -18.83 6.07
CA THR A 86 -29.88 -17.39 6.32
C THR A 86 -28.62 -17.21 7.16
N VAL A 87 -27.77 -16.26 6.78
CA VAL A 87 -26.56 -15.88 7.52
C VAL A 87 -26.65 -14.41 7.92
N HIS A 88 -26.26 -14.12 9.14
CA HIS A 88 -26.06 -12.76 9.62
C HIS A 88 -24.76 -12.67 10.43
N ALA A 89 -24.17 -11.48 10.45
CA ALA A 89 -22.98 -11.19 11.22
C ALA A 89 -23.32 -10.45 12.53
N VAL A 90 -22.58 -10.78 13.58
CA VAL A 90 -22.51 -10.03 14.84
C VAL A 90 -21.13 -9.40 14.90
N THR A 91 -21.07 -8.07 14.83
CA THR A 91 -19.81 -7.32 14.83
C THR A 91 -19.36 -6.97 16.24
N ALA A 92 -18.07 -6.65 16.39
CA ALA A 92 -17.46 -6.21 17.64
C ALA A 92 -17.65 -7.19 18.81
N LEU A 93 -17.37 -8.47 18.58
CA LEU A 93 -17.53 -9.52 19.59
C LEU A 93 -16.65 -9.20 20.82
N GLY A 94 -17.28 -9.02 21.98
CA GLY A 94 -16.58 -8.65 23.22
C GLY A 94 -15.99 -7.23 23.22
N GLY A 95 -16.45 -6.34 22.34
CA GLY A 95 -15.96 -4.95 22.23
C GLY A 95 -14.68 -4.79 21.40
N ASN A 96 -14.17 -5.86 20.78
CA ASN A 96 -13.01 -5.79 19.89
C ASN A 96 -13.48 -5.58 18.43
N PRO A 97 -13.15 -4.45 17.77
CA PRO A 97 -13.57 -4.17 16.40
C PRO A 97 -13.01 -5.14 15.37
N ASN A 98 -11.94 -5.88 15.68
CA ASN A 98 -11.33 -6.87 14.79
C ASN A 98 -11.89 -8.28 14.98
N ARG A 99 -12.95 -8.44 15.79
CA ARG A 99 -13.62 -9.71 16.03
C ARG A 99 -15.08 -9.64 15.66
N ALA A 100 -15.56 -10.68 15.01
CA ALA A 100 -16.95 -10.81 14.61
C ALA A 100 -17.37 -12.28 14.64
N GLN A 101 -18.67 -12.53 14.70
CA GLN A 101 -19.23 -13.87 14.62
C GLN A 101 -20.19 -13.96 13.44
N LEU A 102 -20.03 -14.97 12.59
CA LEU A 102 -21.01 -15.31 11.57
C LEU A 102 -21.94 -16.38 12.12
N VAL A 103 -23.25 -16.17 12.00
CA VAL A 103 -24.27 -17.11 12.46
C VAL A 103 -25.11 -17.52 11.26
N SER A 104 -25.13 -18.82 10.95
CA SER A 104 -25.94 -19.39 9.89
C SER A 104 -27.04 -20.30 10.46
N GLU A 105 -28.27 -20.04 10.03
CA GLU A 105 -29.43 -20.88 10.31
C GLU A 105 -29.82 -21.66 9.05
N GLY A 106 -29.94 -22.98 9.17
CA GLY A 106 -30.39 -23.88 8.10
C GLY A 106 -31.73 -24.53 8.43
N LEU A 107 -32.61 -24.60 7.43
CA LEU A 107 -33.96 -25.16 7.53
C LEU A 107 -34.19 -26.21 6.43
N CYS A 108 -34.61 -27.41 6.81
CA CYS A 108 -34.98 -28.46 5.86
C CYS A 108 -36.10 -29.33 6.43
N GLY A 109 -37.31 -29.29 5.85
CA GLY A 109 -38.45 -30.05 6.34
C GLY A 109 -38.80 -29.72 7.80
N LEU A 110 -38.66 -30.69 8.69
CA LEU A 110 -38.84 -30.53 10.14
C LEU A 110 -37.53 -30.21 10.89
N GLY A 111 -36.39 -30.23 10.20
CA GLY A 111 -35.08 -29.97 10.76
C GLY A 111 -34.73 -28.48 10.77
N ARG A 112 -34.25 -27.99 11.91
CA ARG A 112 -33.62 -26.67 12.07
C ARG A 112 -32.26 -26.86 12.74
N ALA A 113 -31.24 -26.21 12.20
CA ALA A 113 -29.90 -26.18 12.78
C ALA A 113 -29.33 -24.77 12.73
N VAL A 114 -28.53 -24.42 13.72
CA VAL A 114 -27.79 -23.16 13.78
C VAL A 114 -26.32 -23.51 13.99
N VAL A 115 -25.45 -22.89 13.20
CA VAL A 115 -23.99 -23.07 13.25
C VAL A 115 -23.38 -21.68 13.27
N SER A 116 -22.32 -21.47 14.04
CA SER A 116 -21.63 -20.19 14.07
C SER A 116 -20.11 -20.34 13.98
N ALA A 117 -19.46 -19.30 13.49
CA ALA A 117 -18.01 -19.21 13.42
C ALA A 117 -17.54 -17.86 13.94
N ASP A 118 -16.57 -17.88 14.85
CA ASP A 118 -15.90 -16.69 15.35
C ASP A 118 -14.72 -16.36 14.42
N LEU A 119 -14.65 -15.09 14.02
CA LEU A 119 -13.67 -14.54 13.10
C LEU A 119 -12.81 -13.50 13.80
N GLU A 120 -11.53 -13.50 13.49
CA GLU A 120 -10.57 -12.47 13.91
C GLU A 120 -9.77 -11.99 12.69
N ASN A 121 -9.71 -10.68 12.49
CA ASN A 121 -8.84 -10.07 11.49
C ASN A 121 -7.42 -9.91 12.05
N ILE A 122 -6.46 -10.56 11.43
CA ILE A 122 -5.02 -10.46 11.74
C ILE A 122 -4.35 -9.85 10.51
N PRO A 123 -4.18 -8.51 10.43
CA PRO A 123 -3.63 -7.87 9.24
C PRO A 123 -2.24 -8.44 8.89
N VAL A 124 -2.05 -8.85 7.63
CA VAL A 124 -0.75 -9.30 7.13
C VAL A 124 -0.10 -8.14 6.39
N LYS A 125 1.14 -7.83 6.78
CA LYS A 125 2.01 -6.90 6.05
C LYS A 125 2.79 -7.70 5.02
N THR A 126 2.52 -7.50 3.74
CA THR A 126 3.37 -7.98 2.65
C THR A 126 4.09 -6.77 2.07
N GLY A 127 5.43 -6.81 2.07
CA GLY A 127 6.22 -5.88 1.26
C GLY A 127 6.21 -6.39 -0.18
N ASP A 128 5.98 -5.49 -1.14
CA ASP A 128 6.27 -5.81 -2.53
C ASP A 128 7.80 -5.89 -2.68
N ASP A 129 8.30 -7.08 -3.03
CA ASP A 129 9.74 -7.38 -3.16
C ASP A 129 10.30 -6.98 -4.55
N ASP A 130 9.50 -6.39 -5.45
CA ASP A 130 9.95 -5.95 -6.77
C ASP A 130 10.47 -4.50 -6.72
N ALA A 131 11.74 -4.36 -6.33
CA ALA A 131 12.48 -3.10 -6.31
C ALA A 131 12.62 -2.38 -7.68
N SER A 132 12.12 -2.98 -8.78
CA SER A 132 12.17 -2.39 -10.13
C SER A 132 10.93 -1.57 -10.53
N ASP A 133 9.82 -1.67 -9.79
CA ASP A 133 8.56 -0.98 -10.16
C ASP A 133 8.40 0.39 -9.47
N ASP A 134 9.20 0.68 -8.46
CA ASP A 134 9.12 1.89 -7.64
C ASP A 134 10.22 2.90 -8.00
N PHE A 135 10.37 3.24 -9.30
CA PHE A 135 11.24 4.34 -9.75
C PHE A 135 10.42 5.54 -10.22
N PHE A 136 10.77 6.73 -9.76
CA PHE A 136 10.22 7.99 -10.25
C PHE A 136 11.11 8.56 -11.36
N PRO A 137 10.70 8.47 -12.65
CA PRO A 137 11.48 9.01 -13.74
C PRO A 137 11.35 10.54 -13.81
N MET A 138 12.47 11.21 -14.00
CA MET A 138 12.53 12.60 -14.41
C MET A 138 12.85 12.69 -15.90
N PHE A 139 12.25 13.65 -16.59
CA PHE A 139 12.49 13.85 -18.03
C PHE A 139 13.78 14.63 -18.33
N TYR A 140 14.36 15.27 -17.31
CA TYR A 140 15.55 16.11 -17.41
C TYR A 140 16.43 15.86 -16.18
N ASP A 141 17.74 15.91 -16.36
CA ASP A 141 18.69 15.84 -15.26
C ASP A 141 18.67 17.13 -14.43
N LEU A 142 18.35 18.26 -15.07
CA LEU A 142 18.08 19.52 -14.40
C LEU A 142 16.82 20.16 -14.97
N LEU A 143 15.78 20.27 -14.14
CA LEU A 143 14.52 20.94 -14.47
C LEU A 143 14.30 22.16 -13.57
N VAL A 144 14.16 23.34 -14.19
CA VAL A 144 13.97 24.61 -13.48
C VAL A 144 12.66 25.28 -13.91
N GLY A 145 11.80 25.65 -12.95
CA GLY A 145 10.51 26.27 -13.20
C GLY A 145 10.54 27.76 -13.52
N GLY A 146 11.62 28.44 -13.16
CA GLY A 146 11.90 29.84 -13.46
C GLY A 146 13.10 29.98 -14.40
N ASP A 147 13.82 31.10 -14.28
CA ASP A 147 15.05 31.33 -15.05
C ASP A 147 16.20 30.48 -14.47
N LEU A 148 17.03 29.92 -15.37
CA LEU A 148 18.24 29.18 -15.03
C LEU A 148 19.48 29.98 -15.45
N LEU A 149 20.33 30.33 -14.50
CA LEU A 149 21.60 31.02 -14.74
C LEU A 149 22.78 30.14 -14.31
N LEU A 150 23.35 29.42 -15.27
CA LEU A 150 24.62 28.69 -15.10
C LEU A 150 25.77 29.66 -15.41
N ASN A 151 26.19 30.41 -14.40
CA ASN A 151 27.29 31.38 -14.50
C ASN A 151 28.37 31.04 -13.46
N GLY A 152 29.64 31.32 -13.79
CA GLY A 152 30.79 30.90 -12.96
C GLY A 152 31.65 29.86 -13.67
N ASN A 153 32.08 28.81 -12.98
CA ASN A 153 32.82 27.69 -13.57
C ASN A 153 31.97 26.43 -13.46
N ILE A 154 31.17 26.14 -14.49
CA ILE A 154 30.22 25.02 -14.47
C ILE A 154 30.76 23.88 -15.30
N ARG A 155 30.81 22.66 -14.75
CA ARG A 155 30.99 21.43 -15.51
C ARG A 155 29.69 20.65 -15.43
N ALA A 156 28.92 20.60 -16.51
CA ALA A 156 27.71 19.79 -16.56
C ALA A 156 27.91 18.60 -17.49
N LEU A 157 27.86 17.39 -16.92
CA LEU A 157 27.85 16.13 -17.65
C LEU A 157 26.44 15.51 -17.73
N PHE A 158 25.41 16.34 -17.54
CA PHE A 158 24.02 16.00 -17.77
C PHE A 158 23.71 15.85 -19.24
N ASP A 159 22.79 14.95 -19.56
CA ASP A 159 22.31 14.72 -20.92
C ASP A 159 21.27 15.77 -21.31
N ALA A 160 20.38 16.15 -20.39
CA ALA A 160 19.28 17.06 -20.66
C ALA A 160 19.04 18.08 -19.53
N ILE A 161 19.07 19.38 -19.89
CA ILE A 161 18.79 20.50 -18.99
C ILE A 161 17.63 21.31 -19.55
N PHE A 162 16.62 21.60 -18.72
CA PHE A 162 15.43 22.35 -19.08
C PHE A 162 15.14 23.51 -18.13
N SER A 163 14.69 24.63 -18.70
CA SER A 163 14.19 25.80 -17.95
C SER A 163 12.89 26.34 -18.54
N ASN A 164 11.85 26.48 -17.72
CA ASN A 164 10.61 27.18 -18.07
C ASN A 164 10.83 28.69 -18.30
N GLY A 165 11.84 29.27 -17.65
CA GLY A 165 12.33 30.61 -17.90
C GLY A 165 13.47 30.64 -18.92
N THR A 166 14.21 31.75 -18.95
CA THR A 166 15.41 31.90 -19.78
C THR A 166 16.54 31.03 -19.22
N LEU A 167 17.12 30.18 -20.06
CA LEU A 167 18.32 29.42 -19.75
C LEU A 167 19.53 30.22 -20.20
N THR A 168 20.39 30.66 -19.27
CA THR A 168 21.65 31.35 -19.58
C THR A 168 22.83 30.52 -19.12
N VAL A 169 23.72 30.19 -20.06
CA VAL A 169 25.03 29.59 -19.76
C VAL A 169 26.12 30.63 -20.03
N GLY A 170 26.98 30.87 -19.04
CA GLY A 170 28.09 31.81 -19.13
C GLY A 170 29.32 31.32 -18.40
N GLY A 171 30.23 32.25 -18.07
CA GLY A 171 31.45 31.93 -17.35
C GLY A 171 32.42 31.02 -18.12
N SER A 172 33.26 30.27 -17.40
CA SER A 172 34.18 29.27 -17.98
C SER A 172 33.58 27.88 -17.79
N SER A 173 32.65 27.52 -18.68
CA SER A 173 31.81 26.32 -18.51
C SER A 173 32.18 25.21 -19.50
N PHE A 174 31.97 23.96 -19.09
CA PHE A 174 32.09 22.75 -19.90
C PHE A 174 30.77 21.97 -19.90
N LEU A 175 30.29 21.57 -21.08
CA LEU A 175 29.07 20.80 -21.27
C LEU A 175 29.40 19.46 -21.94
N GLY A 176 28.91 18.36 -21.38
CA GLY A 176 29.20 16.98 -21.82
C GLY A 176 28.11 16.39 -22.70
N ALA A 177 28.03 16.81 -23.97
CA ALA A 177 27.01 16.36 -24.93
C ALA A 177 25.57 16.74 -24.51
N THR A 178 25.42 17.84 -23.78
CA THR A 178 24.18 18.25 -23.13
C THR A 178 23.19 18.89 -24.11
N LYS A 179 21.91 18.52 -24.00
CA LYS A 179 20.79 19.23 -24.62
C LYS A 179 20.29 20.33 -23.68
N LEU A 180 20.40 21.59 -24.12
CA LEU A 180 19.89 22.76 -23.41
C LEU A 180 18.54 23.17 -23.99
N SER A 181 17.46 22.96 -23.26
CA SER A 181 16.11 23.29 -23.70
C SER A 181 15.51 24.41 -22.83
N SER A 182 14.74 25.31 -23.44
CA SER A 182 14.01 26.35 -22.71
C SER A 182 12.63 26.60 -23.29
N ALA A 183 11.65 26.85 -22.41
CA ALA A 183 10.33 27.31 -22.83
C ALA A 183 10.33 28.76 -23.35
N LYS A 184 11.42 29.51 -23.09
CA LYS A 184 11.65 30.85 -23.63
C LYS A 184 12.86 30.81 -24.54
N LYS A 185 14.04 31.08 -23.99
CA LYS A 185 15.27 31.34 -24.74
C LYS A 185 16.47 30.66 -24.09
N VAL A 186 17.42 30.22 -24.91
CA VAL A 186 18.73 29.74 -24.50
C VAL A 186 19.80 30.78 -24.87
N VAL A 187 20.52 31.29 -23.88
CA VAL A 187 21.52 32.35 -24.04
C VAL A 187 22.89 31.83 -23.67
N ILE A 188 23.77 31.66 -24.67
CA ILE A 188 25.18 31.35 -24.44
C ILE A 188 25.98 32.66 -24.38
N LYS A 189 26.36 33.08 -23.18
CA LYS A 189 27.21 34.24 -22.94
C LYS A 189 28.68 33.88 -23.19
N ASN A 190 29.36 34.69 -23.98
CA ASN A 190 30.77 34.50 -24.35
C ASN A 190 31.08 33.08 -24.84
N PRO A 191 30.57 32.65 -26.01
CA PRO A 191 30.68 31.27 -26.49
C PRO A 191 32.10 30.70 -26.52
N LYS A 192 33.14 31.56 -26.65
CA LYS A 192 34.55 31.15 -26.58
C LYS A 192 34.98 30.57 -25.22
N LYS A 193 34.22 30.81 -24.15
CA LYS A 193 34.48 30.30 -22.79
C LYS A 193 33.56 29.14 -22.41
N VAL A 194 32.62 28.78 -23.27
CA VAL A 194 31.76 27.60 -23.10
C VAL A 194 32.30 26.53 -24.03
N SER A 195 32.67 25.38 -23.47
CA SER A 195 33.35 24.31 -24.17
C SER A 195 32.58 22.99 -24.07
N GLY A 196 32.96 22.02 -24.91
CA GLY A 196 32.29 20.73 -25.00
C GLY A 196 31.09 20.73 -25.95
N PRO A 197 30.59 19.54 -26.34
CA PRO A 197 29.46 19.43 -27.25
C PRO A 197 28.15 19.78 -26.53
N TYR A 198 27.32 20.61 -27.17
CA TYR A 198 25.96 20.91 -26.69
C TYR A 198 25.04 21.23 -27.85
N THR A 199 23.74 21.07 -27.61
CA THR A 199 22.68 21.53 -28.52
C THR A 199 21.71 22.43 -27.78
N THR A 200 21.01 23.30 -28.50
CA THR A 200 20.07 24.26 -27.91
C THR A 200 18.70 24.12 -28.56
N GLU A 201 17.64 24.16 -27.76
CA GLU A 201 16.25 24.17 -28.20
C GLU A 201 15.50 25.28 -27.44
N GLU A 202 14.81 26.15 -28.16
CA GLU A 202 14.10 27.32 -27.62
C GLU A 202 12.60 27.22 -27.89
N ASN A 203 11.80 28.01 -27.17
CA ASN A 203 10.33 28.04 -27.30
C ASN A 203 9.67 26.66 -27.14
N CYS A 204 10.25 25.81 -26.29
CA CYS A 204 9.66 24.51 -25.95
C CYS A 204 8.35 24.69 -25.16
N PRO A 205 7.44 23.70 -25.16
CA PRO A 205 6.32 23.70 -24.23
C PRO A 205 6.80 23.74 -22.77
N PRO A 206 6.23 24.61 -21.91
CA PRO A 206 6.53 24.61 -20.48
C PRO A 206 6.28 23.24 -19.84
N GLN A 207 7.11 22.89 -18.88
CA GLN A 207 7.04 21.63 -18.13
C GLN A 207 6.38 21.85 -16.77
N ALA A 208 5.63 20.85 -16.31
CA ALA A 208 5.06 20.86 -14.97
C ALA A 208 6.15 20.57 -13.92
N ILE A 209 6.26 21.45 -12.92
CA ILE A 209 7.26 21.32 -11.84
C ILE A 209 6.76 20.45 -10.70
N SER A 210 5.48 20.58 -10.34
CA SER A 210 4.87 19.84 -9.23
C SER A 210 3.66 19.05 -9.74
N PRO A 211 3.86 18.07 -10.64
CA PRO A 211 2.78 17.19 -11.06
C PRO A 211 2.25 16.39 -9.86
N GLU A 212 0.99 15.97 -9.92
CA GLU A 212 0.36 15.16 -8.86
C GLU A 212 1.20 13.92 -8.48
N ALA A 213 1.86 13.31 -9.48
CA ALA A 213 2.75 12.18 -9.26
C ALA A 213 3.98 12.51 -8.40
N LEU A 214 4.57 13.72 -8.54
CA LEU A 214 5.71 14.13 -7.71
C LEU A 214 5.26 14.38 -6.27
N THR A 215 4.10 15.01 -6.10
CA THR A 215 3.50 15.21 -4.77
C THR A 215 3.25 13.86 -4.09
N ALA A 216 2.66 12.90 -4.81
CA ALA A 216 2.42 11.55 -4.30
C ALA A 216 3.74 10.83 -3.92
N ALA A 217 4.80 10.97 -4.74
CA ALA A 217 6.11 10.42 -4.44
C ALA A 217 6.71 11.02 -3.15
N ILE A 218 6.65 12.34 -2.99
CA ILE A 218 7.10 13.04 -1.78
C ILE A 218 6.28 12.60 -0.56
N ASP A 219 4.96 12.46 -0.70
CA ASP A 219 4.08 12.01 0.39
C ASP A 219 4.36 10.56 0.78
N ALA A 220 4.73 9.68 -0.18
CA ALA A 220 5.18 8.33 0.11
C ALA A 220 6.46 8.33 0.99
N PHE A 221 7.43 9.19 0.70
CA PHE A 221 8.60 9.37 1.55
C PHE A 221 8.28 9.89 2.95
N LYS A 222 7.34 10.83 3.08
CA LYS A 222 6.89 11.31 4.40
C LYS A 222 6.22 10.21 5.20
N ALA A 223 5.34 9.43 4.56
CA ALA A 223 4.69 8.28 5.19
C ALA A 223 5.71 7.21 5.59
N TYR A 224 6.73 6.98 4.77
CA TYR A 224 7.79 6.03 5.07
C TYR A 224 8.66 6.48 6.26
N ALA A 225 9.01 7.77 6.34
CA ALA A 225 9.71 8.32 7.51
C ALA A 225 8.86 8.20 8.79
N GLN A 226 7.54 8.45 8.70
CA GLN A 226 6.60 8.25 9.80
C GLN A 226 6.55 6.79 10.26
N ALA A 227 6.51 5.84 9.32
CA ALA A 227 6.48 4.41 9.63
C ALA A 227 7.76 3.90 10.30
N ASN A 228 8.88 4.61 10.13
CA ASN A 228 10.19 4.28 10.73
C ASN A 228 10.55 5.16 11.94
N ASP A 229 9.59 5.91 12.50
CA ASP A 229 9.80 6.84 13.62
C ASP A 229 10.91 7.88 13.36
N ALA A 230 11.11 8.28 12.09
CA ALA A 230 12.15 9.21 11.64
C ALA A 230 11.58 10.61 11.32
N VAL A 231 10.68 11.09 12.19
CA VAL A 231 10.07 12.42 12.09
C VAL A 231 10.65 13.34 13.15
N TYR A 232 11.15 14.50 12.72
CA TYR A 232 11.86 15.45 13.57
C TYR A 232 11.19 16.82 13.53
N ALA A 233 11.18 17.51 14.68
CA ALA A 233 10.64 18.86 14.77
C ALA A 233 11.68 19.93 14.40
N SER A 234 12.97 19.61 14.50
CA SER A 234 14.09 20.51 14.23
C SER A 234 15.22 19.79 13.50
N GLY A 235 15.94 20.51 12.63
CA GLY A 235 17.16 20.05 11.98
C GLY A 235 18.25 19.58 12.94
N ALA A 236 18.30 20.11 14.17
CA ALA A 236 19.28 19.73 15.19
C ALA A 236 19.13 18.28 15.68
N ASP A 237 17.91 17.73 15.61
CA ASP A 237 17.59 16.39 16.11
C ASP A 237 17.81 15.31 15.05
N ILE A 238 18.09 15.71 13.80
CA ILE A 238 18.26 14.79 12.68
C ILE A 238 19.61 14.06 12.84
N PRO A 239 19.62 12.71 12.96
CA PRO A 239 20.85 11.95 13.00
C PRO A 239 21.53 11.91 11.63
N VAL A 240 22.83 11.62 11.63
CA VAL A 240 23.64 11.44 10.41
C VAL A 240 23.06 10.33 9.51
N ALA A 241 22.52 9.26 10.10
CA ALA A 241 21.85 8.18 9.38
C ALA A 241 20.46 7.93 10.01
N PRO A 242 19.38 8.49 9.42
CA PRO A 242 18.04 8.29 9.95
C PRO A 242 17.54 6.84 9.78
N PRO A 243 16.68 6.34 10.70
CA PRO A 243 16.02 5.05 10.53
C PRO A 243 15.29 4.96 9.18
N GLY A 244 15.43 3.83 8.50
CA GLY A 244 14.89 3.62 7.14
C GLY A 244 15.59 4.45 6.04
N GLY A 245 16.61 5.25 6.37
CA GLY A 245 17.31 6.08 5.38
C GLY A 245 16.54 7.33 4.94
N VAL A 246 15.44 7.70 5.61
CA VAL A 246 14.64 8.91 5.30
C VAL A 246 14.36 9.68 6.58
N ALA A 247 14.72 10.96 6.63
CA ALA A 247 14.37 11.88 7.71
C ALA A 247 13.33 12.89 7.23
N TYR A 248 12.22 13.00 7.96
CA TYR A 248 11.19 14.01 7.70
C TYR A 248 11.19 15.08 8.80
N CYS A 249 11.68 16.27 8.47
CA CYS A 249 11.67 17.43 9.36
C CYS A 249 10.45 18.33 9.08
N THR A 250 9.58 18.47 10.08
CA THR A 250 8.42 19.37 10.00
C THR A 250 8.79 20.84 10.22
N GLY A 251 10.00 21.09 10.73
CA GLY A 251 10.57 22.41 10.97
C GLY A 251 11.56 22.86 9.89
N ASP A 252 12.41 23.81 10.25
CA ASP A 252 13.50 24.30 9.41
C ASP A 252 14.76 23.43 9.53
N ALA A 253 15.74 23.65 8.64
CA ALA A 253 17.04 23.00 8.70
C ALA A 253 18.00 23.66 9.72
N SER A 254 17.50 24.51 10.62
CA SER A 254 18.32 25.24 11.58
C SER A 254 19.10 24.26 12.47
N ALA A 255 20.40 24.53 12.64
CA ALA A 255 21.33 23.72 13.41
C ALA A 255 21.49 22.25 12.95
N TRP A 256 20.97 21.88 11.77
CA TRP A 256 21.35 20.63 11.13
C TRP A 256 22.83 20.68 10.72
N SER A 257 23.53 19.55 10.86
CA SER A 257 24.96 19.44 10.52
C SER A 257 25.24 19.65 9.03
N GLY A 258 24.24 19.45 8.18
CA GLY A 258 24.41 19.37 6.73
C GLY A 258 25.16 18.11 6.28
N GLN A 259 25.35 17.13 7.18
CA GLN A 259 26.09 15.90 6.92
C GLN A 259 25.22 14.69 7.21
N GLY A 260 25.19 13.73 6.28
CA GLY A 260 24.44 12.50 6.52
C GLY A 260 24.31 11.54 5.35
N THR A 261 23.77 10.37 5.63
CA THR A 261 23.50 9.31 4.68
C THR A 261 22.01 8.98 4.72
N GLY A 262 21.26 9.39 3.69
CA GLY A 262 19.82 9.21 3.57
C GLY A 262 19.15 10.30 2.72
N CYS A 263 17.83 10.32 2.76
CA CYS A 263 16.96 11.35 2.19
C CYS A 263 16.52 12.31 3.29
N PHE A 264 16.83 13.61 3.14
CA PHE A 264 16.48 14.64 4.12
C PHE A 264 15.37 15.54 3.58
N ILE A 265 14.22 15.55 4.24
CA ILE A 265 13.02 16.29 3.82
C ILE A 265 12.74 17.43 4.79
N PHE A 266 12.59 18.64 4.30
CA PHE A 266 12.31 19.83 5.11
C PHE A 266 11.05 20.55 4.63
N GLU A 267 10.08 20.74 5.54
CA GLU A 267 8.91 21.61 5.33
C GLU A 267 9.26 23.09 5.50
N GLY A 268 10.16 23.41 6.43
CA GLY A 268 10.58 24.76 6.77
C GLY A 268 11.71 25.31 5.89
N GLU A 269 12.24 26.48 6.27
CA GLU A 269 13.32 27.13 5.54
C GLU A 269 14.63 26.32 5.59
N VAL A 270 15.35 26.32 4.47
CA VAL A 270 16.64 25.64 4.36
C VAL A 270 17.69 26.63 3.87
N SER A 271 18.74 26.83 4.67
CA SER A 271 19.81 27.76 4.35
C SER A 271 21.16 27.23 4.83
N PHE A 272 22.00 26.81 3.90
CA PHE A 272 23.37 26.33 4.18
C PHE A 272 24.34 27.51 4.16
N GLN A 273 24.30 28.33 5.20
CA GLN A 273 25.19 29.48 5.36
C GLN A 273 26.31 29.17 6.36
N GLY A 274 27.54 28.98 5.83
CA GLY A 274 28.75 28.89 6.65
C GLY A 274 29.27 27.47 6.91
N SER A 275 28.43 26.45 6.75
CA SER A 275 28.83 25.03 6.71
C SER A 275 28.56 24.46 5.32
N GLY A 276 29.46 23.59 4.85
CA GLY A 276 29.22 22.80 3.65
C GLY A 276 28.10 21.79 3.84
N ILE A 277 27.58 21.24 2.75
CA ILE A 277 26.67 20.08 2.76
C ILE A 277 27.45 18.87 2.26
N ASP A 278 27.33 17.74 2.92
CA ASP A 278 27.93 16.46 2.52
C ASP A 278 26.90 15.35 2.78
N VAL A 279 26.12 15.04 1.75
CA VAL A 279 25.02 14.08 1.86
C VAL A 279 25.10 12.98 0.81
N GLN A 280 24.90 11.76 1.27
CA GLN A 280 24.88 10.55 0.46
C GLN A 280 23.49 9.91 0.50
N SER A 281 22.85 9.75 -0.65
CA SER A 281 21.60 9.01 -0.76
C SER A 281 21.78 7.53 -0.43
N VAL A 282 20.70 6.91 0.02
CA VAL A 282 20.59 5.48 0.31
C VAL A 282 19.54 4.90 -0.64
N ASP A 283 19.77 3.68 -1.13
CA ASP A 283 18.82 2.93 -1.96
C ASP A 283 18.30 3.69 -3.20
N GLY A 284 19.08 4.64 -3.72
CA GLY A 284 18.70 5.48 -4.88
C GLY A 284 17.62 6.52 -4.57
N TYR A 285 17.32 6.78 -3.29
CA TYR A 285 16.40 7.84 -2.87
C TYR A 285 16.96 9.25 -3.20
N PRO A 286 16.11 10.29 -3.20
CA PRO A 286 16.61 11.67 -3.19
C PRO A 286 17.54 11.89 -2.00
N ALA A 287 18.57 12.73 -2.17
CA ALA A 287 19.41 13.16 -1.04
C ALA A 287 18.74 14.30 -0.26
N LEU A 288 18.05 15.21 -0.96
CA LEU A 288 17.47 16.40 -0.35
C LEU A 288 16.13 16.75 -0.99
N ILE A 289 15.11 16.96 -0.15
CA ILE A 289 13.79 17.46 -0.54
C ILE A 289 13.47 18.72 0.28
N VAL A 290 13.22 19.84 -0.39
CA VAL A 290 12.86 21.12 0.26
C VAL A 290 11.51 21.59 -0.23
N LEU A 291 10.54 21.63 0.68
CA LEU A 291 9.14 21.92 0.35
C LEU A 291 8.76 23.38 0.57
N SER A 292 9.53 24.11 1.41
CA SER A 292 9.34 25.54 1.59
C SER A 292 9.64 26.34 0.31
N ALA A 293 9.01 27.50 0.18
CA ALA A 293 9.29 28.44 -0.90
C ALA A 293 10.59 29.26 -0.69
N SER A 294 11.55 28.71 0.05
CA SER A 294 12.77 29.40 0.47
C SER A 294 13.83 29.47 -0.64
N GLU A 295 14.85 30.31 -0.44
CA GLU A 295 16.04 30.37 -1.29
C GLU A 295 17.16 29.54 -0.66
N VAL A 296 17.40 28.35 -1.21
CA VAL A 296 18.46 27.45 -0.77
C VAL A 296 19.79 27.90 -1.37
N LYS A 297 20.77 28.20 -0.52
CA LYS A 297 22.10 28.70 -0.92
C LYS A 297 23.18 27.71 -0.55
N LEU A 298 24.04 27.38 -1.51
CA LEU A 298 25.33 26.72 -1.29
C LEU A 298 26.44 27.76 -1.42
N ASN A 299 26.91 28.27 -0.29
CA ASN A 299 27.98 29.28 -0.25
C ASN A 299 29.35 28.70 0.13
N ALA A 300 29.39 27.48 0.65
CA ALA A 300 30.60 26.72 0.98
C ALA A 300 30.70 25.48 0.08
N ASP A 301 31.73 24.65 0.30
CA ASP A 301 31.89 23.38 -0.41
C ASP A 301 30.69 22.46 -0.15
N ALA A 302 30.13 21.90 -1.21
CA ALA A 302 28.94 21.07 -1.16
C ALA A 302 29.18 19.79 -1.96
N VAL A 303 28.87 18.63 -1.38
CA VAL A 303 28.88 17.33 -2.05
C VAL A 303 27.54 16.67 -1.82
N VAL A 304 26.81 16.37 -2.89
CA VAL A 304 25.48 15.76 -2.84
C VAL A 304 25.44 14.59 -3.78
N HIS A 305 25.30 13.38 -3.24
CA HIS A 305 25.09 12.17 -4.02
C HIS A 305 23.63 11.73 -3.94
N GLY A 306 22.81 12.10 -4.89
CA GLY A 306 21.40 11.76 -4.99
C GLY A 306 20.58 12.89 -5.59
N ALA A 307 19.32 12.62 -5.91
CA ALA A 307 18.45 13.64 -6.48
C ALA A 307 18.16 14.78 -5.48
N ILE A 308 17.99 15.99 -6.00
CA ILE A 308 17.64 17.19 -5.24
C ILE A 308 16.28 17.71 -5.72
N ILE A 309 15.28 17.73 -4.84
CA ILE A 309 13.89 18.03 -5.19
C ILE A 309 13.40 19.25 -4.41
N MET A 310 13.19 20.38 -5.10
CA MET A 310 12.80 21.65 -4.51
C MET A 310 11.62 22.29 -5.27
N PRO A 311 10.41 21.70 -5.24
CA PRO A 311 9.31 22.06 -6.14
C PRO A 311 8.78 23.49 -5.92
N ASN A 312 9.06 24.11 -4.78
CA ASN A 312 8.60 25.47 -4.45
C ASN A 312 9.74 26.47 -4.24
N ALA A 313 10.99 26.01 -4.17
CA ALA A 313 12.14 26.80 -3.75
C ALA A 313 12.96 27.34 -4.94
N SER A 314 13.85 28.28 -4.64
CA SER A 314 14.91 28.73 -5.54
C SER A 314 16.26 28.20 -5.07
N PHE A 315 17.21 28.03 -6.00
CA PHE A 315 18.50 27.42 -5.70
C PHE A 315 19.66 28.30 -6.16
N LYS A 316 20.61 28.60 -5.27
CA LYS A 316 21.79 29.42 -5.57
C LYS A 316 23.09 28.73 -5.20
N VAL A 317 23.99 28.61 -6.18
CA VAL A 317 25.35 28.06 -5.99
C VAL A 317 26.39 29.17 -6.12
N ASN A 318 26.95 29.61 -4.98
CA ASN A 318 28.00 30.63 -4.95
C ASN A 318 29.36 30.07 -4.53
N GLY A 319 29.37 28.96 -3.78
CA GLY A 319 30.58 28.21 -3.42
C GLY A 319 31.00 27.22 -4.49
N HIS A 320 31.68 26.15 -4.09
CA HIS A 320 31.91 24.98 -4.93
C HIS A 320 30.86 23.92 -4.59
N ALA A 321 30.21 23.34 -5.59
CA ALA A 321 29.25 22.26 -5.40
C ALA A 321 29.50 21.12 -6.38
N GLU A 322 29.56 19.90 -5.85
CA GLU A 322 29.59 18.65 -6.59
C GLU A 322 28.28 17.92 -6.36
N ILE A 323 27.49 17.73 -7.42
CA ILE A 323 26.15 17.15 -7.34
C ILE A 323 26.06 15.97 -8.31
N HIS A 324 25.74 14.80 -7.79
CA HIS A 324 25.54 13.55 -8.53
C HIS A 324 24.06 13.16 -8.44
N GLY A 325 23.25 13.49 -9.44
CA GLY A 325 21.82 13.19 -9.41
C GLY A 325 20.96 14.22 -10.12
N ALA A 326 19.70 13.85 -10.37
CA ALA A 326 18.74 14.73 -11.00
C ALA A 326 18.33 15.88 -10.06
N ILE A 327 18.09 17.07 -10.61
CA ILE A 327 17.79 18.28 -9.86
C ILE A 327 16.47 18.87 -10.37
N LEU A 328 15.53 19.10 -9.47
CA LEU A 328 14.27 19.81 -9.74
C LEU A 328 14.20 21.05 -8.86
N VAL A 329 14.05 22.22 -9.48
CA VAL A 329 13.91 23.51 -8.78
C VAL A 329 12.66 24.21 -9.32
N GLY A 330 11.74 24.58 -8.44
CA GLY A 330 10.47 25.13 -8.89
C GLY A 330 10.47 26.60 -9.25
N GLN A 331 11.32 27.39 -8.60
CA GLN A 331 11.52 28.79 -8.96
C GLN A 331 12.77 28.92 -9.85
N GLY A 332 13.61 29.92 -9.61
CA GLY A 332 14.85 30.10 -10.35
C GLY A 332 16.01 29.30 -9.77
N MET A 333 16.97 28.97 -10.62
CA MET A 333 18.28 28.47 -10.22
C MET A 333 19.36 29.40 -10.76
N GLY A 334 20.37 29.72 -9.95
CA GLY A 334 21.48 30.55 -10.42
C GLY A 334 22.71 30.49 -9.54
N GLY A 335 23.67 31.37 -9.80
CA GLY A 335 24.90 31.42 -9.03
C GLY A 335 26.05 32.00 -9.80
N ASN A 336 27.16 32.26 -9.10
CA ASN A 336 28.44 32.63 -9.71
C ASN A 336 29.58 31.70 -9.26
N GLY A 337 29.25 30.61 -8.56
CA GLY A 337 30.20 29.67 -7.99
C GLY A 337 30.79 28.68 -9.01
N THR A 338 31.37 27.62 -8.48
CA THR A 338 31.81 26.45 -9.26
C THR A 338 30.81 25.33 -9.03
N ALA A 339 30.28 24.71 -10.09
CA ALA A 339 29.37 23.58 -9.94
C ALA A 339 29.76 22.46 -10.90
N ASP A 340 30.04 21.28 -10.34
CA ASP A 340 30.26 20.05 -11.08
C ASP A 340 28.99 19.19 -10.96
N LEU A 341 28.30 19.00 -12.08
CA LEU A 341 27.00 18.34 -12.17
C LEU A 341 27.16 17.03 -12.95
N TYR A 342 26.89 15.91 -12.28
CA TYR A 342 27.05 14.56 -12.78
C TYR A 342 25.73 13.80 -12.73
N PRO A 343 25.44 12.92 -13.72
CA PRO A 343 24.33 11.98 -13.62
C PRO A 343 24.44 11.16 -12.32
N GLY A 344 23.31 10.89 -11.68
CA GLY A 344 23.29 10.08 -10.46
C GLY A 344 23.39 8.59 -10.76
N ASP A 345 23.82 7.80 -9.77
CA ASP A 345 23.90 6.34 -9.88
C ASP A 345 22.54 5.68 -10.13
N ALA A 346 21.45 6.31 -9.66
CA ALA A 346 20.06 5.89 -9.91
C ALA A 346 19.55 6.28 -11.31
N GLY A 347 20.32 7.03 -12.10
CA GLY A 347 19.92 7.57 -13.39
C GLY A 347 19.13 8.88 -13.28
N GLN A 348 18.31 9.15 -14.31
CA GLN A 348 17.53 10.39 -14.46
C GLN A 348 16.24 10.32 -13.65
N GLY A 349 16.36 10.31 -12.32
CA GLY A 349 15.22 10.17 -11.41
C GLY A 349 15.66 9.72 -10.01
N PHE A 350 14.78 9.02 -9.30
CA PHE A 350 15.06 8.45 -7.99
C PHE A 350 14.15 7.27 -7.68
N ASN A 351 14.61 6.36 -6.82
CA ASN A 351 13.79 5.26 -6.31
C ASN A 351 12.77 5.78 -5.28
N LEU A 352 11.60 5.17 -5.22
CA LEU A 352 10.57 5.38 -4.20
C LEU A 352 10.79 4.38 -3.05
N PRO A 353 10.36 4.73 -1.82
CA PRO A 353 10.42 3.80 -0.72
C PRO A 353 9.41 2.66 -0.94
N PRO A 354 9.68 1.44 -0.43
CA PRO A 354 8.82 0.30 -0.65
C PRO A 354 7.42 0.55 -0.05
N GLN A 355 6.38 0.35 -0.85
CA GLN A 355 5.01 0.42 -0.36
C GLN A 355 4.65 -0.84 0.46
N GLN A 356 4.19 -0.65 1.70
CA GLN A 356 3.66 -1.75 2.49
C GLN A 356 2.17 -1.93 2.21
N THR A 357 1.80 -3.02 1.56
CA THR A 357 0.39 -3.37 1.37
C THR A 357 -0.10 -4.11 2.61
N ILE A 358 -1.00 -3.49 3.38
CA ILE A 358 -1.69 -4.13 4.50
C ILE A 358 -2.90 -4.86 3.92
N THR A 359 -2.88 -6.20 3.94
CA THR A 359 -4.02 -7.02 3.51
C THR A 359 -4.72 -7.60 4.73
N ASP A 360 -6.05 -7.48 4.77
CA ASP A 360 -6.87 -8.16 5.77
C ASP A 360 -6.69 -9.68 5.63
N ASN A 361 -6.47 -10.36 6.75
CA ASN A 361 -6.41 -11.82 6.80
C ASN A 361 -7.31 -12.30 7.94
N VAL A 362 -8.52 -12.66 7.54
CA VAL A 362 -9.57 -13.06 8.47
C VAL A 362 -9.49 -14.55 8.72
N VAL A 363 -9.14 -14.90 9.95
CA VAL A 363 -9.03 -16.30 10.38
C VAL A 363 -10.24 -16.71 11.21
N ILE A 364 -10.63 -17.98 11.10
CA ILE A 364 -11.63 -18.58 11.98
C ILE A 364 -10.94 -18.99 13.28
N THR A 365 -11.39 -18.42 14.40
CA THR A 365 -10.83 -18.70 15.73
C THR A 365 -11.61 -19.78 16.47
N ALA A 366 -12.91 -19.92 16.19
CA ALA A 366 -13.74 -21.01 16.70
C ALA A 366 -14.88 -21.36 15.73
N TRP A 367 -15.30 -22.63 15.74
CA TRP A 367 -16.45 -23.13 14.98
C TRP A 367 -17.39 -23.88 15.94
N HIS A 368 -18.67 -23.52 15.94
CA HIS A 368 -19.68 -23.93 16.91
C HIS A 368 -20.86 -24.67 16.28
#